data_AF-A0A955C7T5-F1
#
_entry.id   AF-A0A955C7T5-F1
#
_cell.length_a   1.000
_cell.length_b   1.000
_cell.length_c   1.000
_cell.angle_alpha   90.00
_cell.angle_beta   90.00
_cell.angle_gamma   90.00
#
_symmetry.space_group_name_H-M   'P 1'
#
loop_
_entity.id
_entity.type
_entity.pdbx_description
1 polymer ?
#
loop_
_entity_poly.entity_id
_entity_poly.type
_entity_poly.pdbx_seq_one_letter_code
_entity_poly.pdbx_strand_id
1 'polypeptide(L)'
;GVHHFTSIGKYAMVGGMTKVTSDVPPFLTVASTRSTRQEVRAVNGVGLKRNKFTEAEILRLKQAYMRMFSRRARSSGVPISETIQNILAETEDENVKYLCSFLLRSFECGRRGRYLESLRNSESLNPPPRNTKA
;
A
#
# COMPACT_ATOMS: atom_id res chain seq x y z
N GLY A 1 12.41 -11.76 -1.37
CA GLY A 1 12.85 -11.12 -0.11
C GLY A 1 12.12 -9.81 0.08
N VAL A 2 11.97 -9.37 1.33
CA VAL A 2 11.34 -8.09 1.71
C VAL A 2 12.43 -7.12 2.12
N HIS A 3 12.47 -5.95 1.49
CA HIS A 3 13.45 -4.91 1.80
C HIS A 3 13.16 -4.28 3.17
N HIS A 4 14.20 -3.83 3.88
CA HIS A 4 14.03 -3.16 5.16
C HIS A 4 13.06 -1.97 5.06
N PHE A 5 12.43 -1.63 6.18
CA PHE A 5 11.50 -0.50 6.31
C PHE A 5 10.26 -0.56 5.40
N THR A 6 10.03 -1.70 4.76
CA THR A 6 8.82 -1.91 3.96
C THR A 6 7.67 -2.37 4.86
N SER A 7 6.52 -1.74 4.70
CA SER A 7 5.27 -2.14 5.36
C SER A 7 4.43 -3.02 4.44
N ILE A 8 3.86 -4.10 4.98
CA ILE A 8 2.87 -4.92 4.27
C ILE A 8 1.50 -4.64 4.88
N GLY A 9 0.59 -4.08 4.09
CA GLY A 9 -0.75 -3.74 4.53
C GLY A 9 -1.62 -4.96 4.87
N LYS A 10 -2.62 -4.76 5.73
CA LYS A 10 -3.57 -5.81 6.12
C LYS A 10 -4.25 -6.43 4.91
N TYR A 11 -4.43 -7.74 4.93
CA TYR A 11 -5.04 -8.53 3.85
C TYR A 11 -4.40 -8.35 2.46
N ALA A 12 -3.20 -7.79 2.39
CA ALA A 12 -2.46 -7.75 1.14
C ALA A 12 -2.00 -9.15 0.73
N MET A 13 -1.84 -9.36 -0.57
CA MET A 13 -1.26 -10.58 -1.12
C MET A 13 0.00 -10.22 -1.90
N VAL A 14 1.10 -10.92 -1.61
CA VAL A 14 2.35 -10.81 -2.36
C VAL A 14 2.47 -12.04 -3.25
N GLY A 15 2.56 -11.84 -4.56
CA GLY A 15 2.74 -12.92 -5.53
C GLY A 15 4.07 -13.64 -5.33
N GLY A 16 4.10 -14.92 -5.69
CA GLY A 16 5.33 -15.72 -5.65
C GLY A 16 6.49 -15.05 -6.41
N MET A 17 7.72 -15.30 -5.94
CA MET A 17 8.94 -14.75 -6.54
C MET A 17 9.00 -13.20 -6.61
N THR A 18 8.16 -12.50 -5.85
CA THR A 18 8.16 -11.04 -5.83
C THR A 18 9.23 -10.51 -4.87
N LYS A 19 10.10 -9.63 -5.38
CA LYS A 19 10.99 -8.83 -4.54
C LYS A 19 10.23 -7.62 -4.04
N VAL A 20 9.93 -7.60 -2.74
CA VAL A 20 9.19 -6.51 -2.11
C VAL A 20 10.17 -5.38 -1.77
N THR A 21 10.08 -4.27 -2.51
CA THR A 21 11.02 -3.13 -2.41
C THR A 21 10.38 -1.84 -1.92
N SER A 22 9.05 -1.77 -1.88
CA SER A 22 8.26 -0.62 -1.45
C SER A 22 7.02 -1.13 -0.70
N ASP A 23 6.33 -0.24 0.01
CA ASP A 23 5.16 -0.62 0.80
C ASP A 23 4.11 -1.34 -0.05
N VAL A 24 3.56 -2.42 0.49
CA VAL A 24 2.51 -3.21 -0.14
C VAL A 24 1.16 -2.69 0.36
N PRO A 25 0.31 -2.12 -0.51
CA PRO A 25 -0.96 -1.55 -0.07
C PRO A 25 -1.91 -2.60 0.52
N PRO A 26 -2.71 -2.24 1.53
CA PRO A 26 -3.67 -3.16 2.15
C PRO A 26 -4.72 -3.62 1.14
N PHE A 27 -5.25 -4.83 1.35
CA PHE A 27 -6.29 -5.46 0.52
C PHE A 27 -5.94 -5.72 -0.95
N LEU A 28 -4.78 -5.28 -1.42
CA LEU A 28 -4.36 -5.42 -2.82
C LEU A 28 -3.40 -6.60 -3.00
N THR A 29 -3.33 -7.09 -4.22
CA THR A 29 -2.36 -8.06 -4.67
C THR A 29 -1.23 -7.35 -5.40
N VAL A 30 0.00 -7.54 -4.94
CA VAL A 30 1.21 -7.05 -5.57
C VAL A 30 2.00 -8.22 -6.11
N ALA A 31 2.50 -8.12 -7.34
CA ALA A 31 3.37 -9.13 -7.92
C ALA A 31 4.47 -8.47 -8.75
N SER A 32 5.64 -9.12 -8.81
CA SER A 32 6.67 -8.74 -9.77
C SER A 32 6.15 -8.96 -11.20
N THR A 33 6.49 -8.05 -12.11
CA THR A 33 6.32 -8.30 -13.55
C THR A 33 7.64 -8.70 -14.20
N ARG A 34 7.71 -8.68 -15.54
CA ARG A 34 8.97 -8.86 -16.28
C ARG A 34 10.00 -7.76 -15.97
N SER A 35 9.55 -6.65 -15.39
CA SER A 35 10.42 -5.62 -14.82
C SER A 35 10.82 -6.04 -13.40
N THR A 36 12.01 -5.65 -12.97
CA THR A 36 12.56 -5.96 -11.63
C THR A 36 11.81 -5.29 -10.47
N ARG A 37 10.66 -4.66 -10.74
CA ARG A 37 9.86 -3.91 -9.78
C ARG A 37 8.54 -4.63 -9.49
N GLN A 38 8.09 -4.49 -8.25
CA GLN A 38 6.76 -4.93 -7.84
C GLN A 38 5.70 -3.99 -8.41
N GLU A 39 4.55 -4.54 -8.80
CA GLU A 39 3.42 -3.77 -9.32
C GLU A 39 2.12 -4.22 -8.65
N VAL A 40 1.22 -3.27 -8.38
CA VAL A 40 -0.14 -3.57 -7.96
C VAL A 40 -0.90 -4.21 -9.12
N ARG A 41 -1.51 -5.38 -8.89
CA ARG A 41 -2.16 -6.19 -9.93
C ARG A 41 -3.67 -6.20 -9.86
N ALA A 42 -4.23 -6.28 -8.67
CA ALA A 42 -5.66 -6.43 -8.43
C ALA A 42 -6.00 -6.21 -6.95
N VAL A 43 -7.28 -6.21 -6.62
CA VAL A 43 -7.77 -6.43 -5.25
C VAL A 43 -7.61 -7.91 -4.89
N ASN A 44 -7.18 -8.22 -3.66
CA ASN A 44 -7.08 -9.57 -3.11
C ASN A 44 -8.48 -10.17 -2.80
N GLY A 45 -9.34 -10.24 -3.81
CA GLY A 45 -10.74 -10.65 -3.63
C GLY A 45 -10.89 -12.04 -3.00
N VAL A 46 -9.97 -12.98 -3.30
CA VAL A 46 -9.98 -14.32 -2.70
C VAL A 46 -9.68 -14.25 -1.20
N GLY A 47 -8.65 -13.51 -0.79
CA GLY A 47 -8.31 -13.31 0.62
C GLY A 47 -9.41 -12.60 1.39
N LEU A 48 -10.02 -11.57 0.80
CA LEU A 48 -11.13 -10.83 1.42
C LEU A 48 -12.37 -11.72 1.60
N LYS A 49 -12.76 -12.51 0.59
CA LYS A 49 -13.88 -13.46 0.69
C LYS A 49 -13.65 -14.49 1.80
N ARG A 50 -12.43 -15.03 1.93
CA ARG A 50 -12.07 -15.96 3.01
C ARG A 50 -12.15 -15.31 4.40
N ASN A 51 -11.91 -14.00 4.49
CA ASN A 51 -12.00 -13.23 5.72
C ASN A 51 -13.40 -12.62 5.93
N LYS A 52 -14.44 -13.14 5.25
CA LYS A 52 -15.85 -12.76 5.44
C LYS A 52 -16.18 -11.30 5.10
N PHE A 53 -15.39 -10.65 4.25
CA PHE A 53 -15.77 -9.35 3.68
C PHE A 53 -16.99 -9.53 2.77
N THR A 54 -17.94 -8.60 2.86
CA THR A 54 -19.14 -8.59 2.04
C THR A 54 -18.81 -8.29 0.58
N GLU A 55 -19.68 -8.71 -0.34
CA GLU A 55 -19.48 -8.39 -1.76
C GLU A 55 -19.49 -6.90 -2.04
N ALA A 56 -20.29 -6.14 -1.28
CA ALA A 56 -20.36 -4.68 -1.36
C ALA A 56 -19.03 -4.01 -0.95
N GLU A 57 -18.40 -4.45 0.15
CA GLU A 57 -17.08 -3.96 0.57
C GLU A 57 -16.00 -4.27 -0.48
N ILE A 58 -15.99 -5.50 -0.99
CA ILE A 58 -15.05 -5.91 -2.04
C ILE A 58 -15.28 -5.10 -3.31
N LEU A 59 -16.53 -4.81 -3.67
CA LEU A 59 -16.88 -4.00 -4.83
C LEU A 59 -16.36 -2.57 -4.68
N ARG A 60 -16.54 -1.94 -3.51
CA ARG A 60 -16.03 -0.59 -3.23
C ARG A 60 -14.50 -0.54 -3.33
N LEU A 61 -13.80 -1.54 -2.78
CA LEU A 61 -12.34 -1.67 -2.94
C LEU A 61 -11.93 -1.86 -4.40
N LYS A 62 -12.69 -2.63 -5.20
CA LYS A 62 -12.44 -2.79 -6.64
C LYS A 62 -12.64 -1.49 -7.41
N GLN A 63 -13.68 -0.72 -7.10
CA GLN A 63 -13.94 0.58 -7.73
C GLN A 63 -12.81 1.56 -7.42
N ALA A 64 -12.38 1.65 -6.15
CA ALA A 64 -11.24 2.45 -5.75
C ALA A 64 -9.94 2.02 -6.48
N TYR A 65 -9.67 0.71 -6.51
CA TYR A 65 -8.54 0.15 -7.26
C TYR A 65 -8.55 0.55 -8.75
N MET A 66 -9.72 0.48 -9.41
CA MET A 66 -9.84 0.84 -10.82
C MET A 66 -9.58 2.32 -11.08
N ARG A 67 -10.02 3.20 -10.17
CA ARG A 67 -9.74 4.64 -10.26
C ARG A 67 -8.25 4.95 -10.09
N MET A 68 -7.53 4.20 -9.25
CA MET A 68 -6.11 4.48 -8.95
C MET A 68 -5.12 3.80 -9.90
N PHE A 69 -5.33 2.52 -10.23
CA PHE A 69 -4.28 1.67 -10.83
C PHE A 69 -4.62 1.09 -12.20
N SER A 70 -5.85 1.30 -12.70
CA SER A 70 -6.24 0.83 -14.03
C SER A 70 -5.39 1.47 -15.13
N ARG A 71 -5.39 0.87 -16.32
CA ARG A 71 -4.74 1.47 -17.50
C ARG A 71 -5.29 2.85 -17.81
N ARG A 72 -6.62 3.02 -17.75
CA ARG A 72 -7.29 4.30 -17.96
C ARG A 72 -6.84 5.34 -16.94
N ALA A 73 -6.74 4.95 -15.66
CA ALA A 73 -6.24 5.83 -14.61
C ALA A 73 -4.80 6.31 -14.91
N ARG A 74 -3.90 5.38 -15.26
CA ARG A 74 -2.50 5.70 -15.59
C ARG A 74 -2.34 6.58 -16.83
N SER A 75 -3.25 6.49 -17.80
CA SER A 75 -3.24 7.31 -19.02
C SER A 75 -3.98 8.64 -18.87
N SER A 76 -4.63 8.90 -17.74
CA SER A 76 -5.43 10.12 -17.55
C SER A 76 -4.61 11.40 -17.39
N GLY A 77 -3.30 11.28 -17.08
CA GLY A 77 -2.43 12.42 -16.77
C GLY A 77 -2.65 13.01 -15.37
N VAL A 78 -3.69 12.58 -14.65
CA VAL A 78 -3.98 13.03 -13.28
C VAL A 78 -3.00 12.34 -12.31
N PRO A 79 -2.36 13.09 -11.39
CA PRO A 79 -1.53 12.51 -10.35
C PRO A 79 -2.31 11.51 -9.49
N ILE A 80 -1.66 10.40 -9.14
CA ILE A 80 -2.28 9.38 -8.29
C ILE A 80 -2.64 9.93 -6.89
N SER A 81 -1.85 10.85 -6.35
CA SER A 81 -2.10 11.52 -5.07
C SER A 81 -3.44 12.27 -5.07
N GLU A 82 -3.70 13.06 -6.11
CA GLU A 82 -4.95 13.79 -6.29
C GLU A 82 -6.14 12.81 -6.41
N THR A 83 -5.96 11.74 -7.18
CA THR A 83 -6.99 10.70 -7.30
C THR A 83 -7.32 10.06 -5.95
N ILE A 84 -6.30 9.81 -5.12
CA ILE A 84 -6.48 9.23 -3.78
C ILE A 84 -7.21 10.21 -2.85
N GLN A 85 -6.86 11.50 -2.88
CA GLN A 85 -7.53 12.53 -2.09
C GLN A 85 -9.01 12.66 -2.47
N ASN A 86 -9.33 12.63 -3.78
CA ASN A 86 -10.71 12.66 -4.25
C ASN A 86 -11.51 11.43 -3.78
N ILE A 87 -10.94 10.23 -3.90
CA ILE A 87 -11.59 9.00 -3.40
C ILE A 87 -11.83 9.10 -1.88
N LEU A 88 -10.85 9.62 -1.14
CA LEU A 88 -10.94 9.76 0.32
C LEU A 88 -12.06 10.73 0.74
N ALA A 89 -12.25 11.82 -0.01
CA ALA A 89 -13.31 12.79 0.25
C ALA A 89 -14.72 12.28 -0.10
N GLU A 90 -14.83 11.42 -1.12
CA GLU A 90 -16.11 10.89 -1.60
C GLU A 90 -16.61 9.65 -0.85
N THR A 91 -15.70 8.88 -0.22
CA THR A 91 -16.03 7.55 0.30
C THR A 91 -16.38 7.54 1.79
N GLU A 92 -17.44 6.82 2.16
CA GLU A 92 -17.77 6.54 3.55
C GLU A 92 -17.21 5.19 4.04
N ASP A 93 -16.67 4.36 3.14
CA ASP A 93 -16.19 3.02 3.49
C ASP A 93 -14.83 3.05 4.20
N GLU A 94 -14.79 2.54 5.43
CA GLU A 94 -13.59 2.54 6.27
C GLU A 94 -12.41 1.76 5.68
N ASN A 95 -12.67 0.70 4.90
CA ASN A 95 -11.59 -0.05 4.25
C ASN A 95 -10.98 0.75 3.10
N VAL A 96 -11.81 1.47 2.33
CA VAL A 96 -11.34 2.37 1.27
C VAL A 96 -10.58 3.55 1.88
N LYS A 97 -11.09 4.18 2.95
CA LYS A 97 -10.38 5.24 3.68
C LYS A 97 -9.02 4.77 4.16
N TYR A 98 -8.97 3.59 4.80
CA TYR A 98 -7.71 3.01 5.27
C TYR A 98 -6.70 2.78 4.14
N LEU A 99 -7.15 2.27 2.99
CA LEU A 99 -6.31 2.11 1.81
C LEU A 99 -5.75 3.46 1.33
N CYS A 100 -6.60 4.48 1.21
CA CYS A 100 -6.20 5.81 0.80
C CYS A 100 -5.18 6.43 1.77
N SER A 101 -5.46 6.41 3.08
CA SER A 101 -4.54 6.95 4.10
C SER A 101 -3.18 6.24 4.09
N PHE A 102 -3.17 4.91 3.90
CA PHE A 102 -1.93 4.15 3.79
C PHE A 102 -1.09 4.60 2.57
N LEU A 103 -1.75 4.77 1.42
CA LEU A 103 -1.08 5.19 0.18
C LEU A 103 -0.57 6.63 0.26
N LEU A 104 -1.38 7.58 0.76
CA LEU A 104 -0.96 8.97 0.94
C LEU A 104 0.28 9.07 1.80
N ARG A 105 0.27 8.41 2.96
CA ARG A 105 1.41 8.37 3.87
C ARG A 105 2.67 7.78 3.22
N SER A 106 2.52 6.75 2.38
CA SER A 106 3.65 6.14 1.66
C SER A 106 4.19 7.03 0.54
N PHE A 107 3.32 7.78 -0.15
CA PHE A 107 3.71 8.69 -1.24
C PHE A 107 4.25 10.03 -0.76
N GLU A 108 3.65 10.63 0.26
CA GLU A 108 4.02 11.95 0.76
C GLU A 108 5.24 11.89 1.69
N CYS A 109 5.27 10.90 2.59
CA CYS A 109 6.31 10.80 3.61
C CYS A 109 7.33 9.70 3.32
N GLY A 110 7.05 8.76 2.42
CA GLY A 110 7.89 7.58 2.24
C GLY A 110 9.16 7.85 1.43
N ARG A 111 10.30 7.34 1.90
CA ARG A 111 11.54 7.38 1.13
C ARG A 111 11.56 6.20 0.16
N ARG A 112 11.55 6.47 -1.15
CA ARG A 112 11.46 5.45 -2.22
C ARG A 112 10.22 4.54 -2.07
N GLY A 113 9.10 5.11 -1.60
CA GLY A 113 7.84 4.38 -1.37
C GLY A 113 7.86 3.46 -0.15
N ARG A 114 8.70 3.77 0.86
CA ARG A 114 8.74 3.07 2.15
C ARG A 114 8.52 4.07 3.27
N TYR A 115 7.36 4.00 3.92
CA TYR A 115 7.00 4.92 4.99
C TYR A 115 7.92 4.79 6.21
N LEU A 116 8.22 3.56 6.67
CA LEU A 116 9.02 3.40 7.89
C LEU A 116 10.46 3.90 7.73
N GLU A 117 10.95 4.06 6.50
CA GLU A 117 12.29 4.58 6.24
C GLU A 117 12.40 6.07 6.58
N SER A 118 11.31 6.84 6.44
CA SER A 118 11.33 8.26 6.81
C SER A 118 11.34 8.48 8.32
N LEU A 119 10.90 7.48 9.10
CA LEU A 119 10.91 7.54 10.56
C LEU A 119 12.29 7.27 11.18
N ARG A 120 13.29 6.88 10.38
CA ARG A 120 14.63 6.48 10.88
C ARG A 120 15.33 7.58 11.71
N ASN A 121 15.07 8.84 11.41
CA ASN A 121 15.67 9.98 12.10
C ASN A 121 14.67 10.70 13.04
N SER A 122 13.50 10.12 13.29
CA SER A 122 12.59 10.66 14.30
C SER A 122 13.13 10.32 15.69
N GLU A 123 13.31 11.33 16.54
CA GLU A 123 13.97 11.20 17.85
C GLU A 123 13.33 10.15 18.78
N SER A 124 12.07 9.78 18.55
CA SER A 124 11.30 8.83 19.37
C SER A 124 11.64 7.35 19.17
N LEU A 125 12.46 6.99 18.17
CA LEU A 125 12.79 5.60 17.83
C LEU A 125 14.28 5.24 18.03
N ASN A 126 15.11 6.18 18.45
CA ASN A 126 16.50 5.86 18.81
C ASN A 126 16.48 5.05 20.12
N PRO A 127 16.84 3.76 20.11
CA PRO A 127 17.01 3.04 21.36
C PRO A 127 18.10 3.76 22.17
N PRO A 128 17.97 3.83 23.51
CA PRO A 128 19.03 4.41 24.33
C PRO A 128 20.35 3.72 24.00
N PRO A 129 21.48 4.47 24.01
CA PRO A 129 22.78 3.92 23.66
C PRO A 129 23.01 2.64 24.46
N ARG A 130 23.25 1.52 23.76
CA ARG A 130 23.58 0.25 24.43
C ARG A 130 24.84 0.50 25.23
N ASN A 131 24.73 0.38 26.55
CA ASN A 131 25.83 0.52 27.47
C ASN A 131 26.80 -0.64 27.22
N THR A 132 27.79 -0.44 26.34
CA THR A 132 28.88 -1.38 26.12
C THR A 132 29.87 -1.26 27.28
N LYS A 133 29.49 -1.83 28.41
CA LYS A 133 30.40 -2.19 29.49
C LYS A 133 30.21 -3.68 29.79
N ALA A 134 31.08 -4.50 29.20
CA ALA A 134 31.58 -5.75 29.74
C ALA A 134 32.88 -6.07 28.99
#